data_AF-A0A816H4X0-F1
#
_entry.id   AF-A0A816H4X0-F1
#
_cell.length_a   1.000
_cell.length_b   1.000
_cell.length_c   1.000
_cell.angle_alpha   90.00
_cell.angle_beta   90.00
_cell.angle_gamma   90.00
#
_symmetry.space_group_name_H-M   'P 1'
#
loop_
_entity.id
_entity.type
_entity.pdbx_description
1 polymer ?
#
loop_
_entity_poly.entity_id
_entity_poly.type
_entity_poly.pdbx_seq_one_letter_code
_entity_poly.pdbx_strand_id
1 'polypeptide(L)'
;MLSLYLLLILYLTQHILTDQCPSTNSCKCSSDLTIISCTNQQLTDEFFLNLDVHFPKSTIVLNLSSNSFSSINSLANLDNLQTLDLSSNKLQSLPANLFSKFPQLSSLYVQNNFLKTIPNTFNEISNINLDLSNNPINCTCQLKWIVKWFETINLRSPINCKEKDFCADKKNFLHITPEQSQIVYENDSFTLKCSANTKVFWTLNNEFYSGASDIFIPRLQSNHSGSWTCHSLNQNRSISLHVLNTQLNHFCQSIQMDTSKGYFYWPRTLTGQTIQIKCPFGSAAWFEYDAHASYMCSKNRQWVDLDLSQCGFRTNISREFDRILSHNQTNLLSKLVTYISKINLDEFQFDDIIFLIDLIDEEQSKYLTSRKNIEEISMLIYRLTDFILQVKQHFPIIKEYQSALNRLRSILEQLLNITNHSWVYVGK
;
A
#
# COMPACT_ATOMS: atom_id res chain seq x y z
N MET A 1 -15.90 20.35 -36.34
CA MET A 1 -14.66 20.38 -35.55
C MET A 1 -14.71 21.47 -34.48
N LEU A 2 -14.85 22.75 -34.81
CA LEU A 2 -14.95 23.84 -33.79
C LEU A 2 -16.26 23.87 -32.99
N SER A 3 -17.41 23.50 -33.58
CA SER A 3 -18.70 23.49 -32.88
C SER A 3 -18.83 22.35 -31.86
N LEU A 4 -18.26 21.18 -32.15
CA LEU A 4 -18.18 20.07 -31.19
C LEU A 4 -17.27 20.44 -30.02
N TYR A 5 -16.14 21.13 -30.27
CA TYR A 5 -15.21 21.57 -29.23
C TYR A 5 -15.84 22.59 -28.27
N LEU A 6 -16.67 23.51 -28.78
CA LEU A 6 -17.38 24.49 -27.96
C LEU A 6 -18.52 23.85 -27.14
N LEU A 7 -19.25 22.90 -27.72
CA LEU A 7 -20.25 22.08 -27.01
C LEU A 7 -19.58 21.15 -25.99
N LEU A 8 -18.39 20.62 -26.29
CA LEU A 8 -17.56 19.84 -25.37
C LEU A 8 -17.07 20.72 -24.22
N ILE A 9 -16.59 21.94 -24.48
CA ILE A 9 -16.16 22.89 -23.44
C ILE A 9 -17.36 23.32 -22.58
N LEU A 10 -18.53 23.60 -23.18
CA LEU A 10 -19.76 23.92 -22.44
C LEU A 10 -20.24 22.73 -21.59
N TYR A 11 -20.12 21.50 -22.11
CA TYR A 11 -20.40 20.25 -21.38
C TYR A 11 -19.35 19.97 -20.29
N LEU A 12 -18.07 20.29 -20.53
CA LEU A 12 -16.94 20.17 -19.60
C LEU A 12 -16.98 21.24 -18.49
N THR A 13 -17.60 22.41 -18.73
CA THR A 13 -17.86 23.41 -17.69
C THR A 13 -19.11 23.11 -16.85
N GLN A 14 -19.96 22.16 -17.28
CA GLN A 14 -21.13 21.72 -16.52
C GLN A 14 -20.84 20.56 -15.55
N HIS A 15 -19.66 19.95 -15.62
CA HIS A 15 -19.19 18.95 -14.64
C HIS A 15 -18.00 19.46 -13.82
N ILE A 16 -18.12 20.69 -13.32
CA ILE A 16 -17.56 21.01 -12.01
C ILE A 16 -18.31 20.09 -11.05
N LEU A 17 -17.60 19.17 -10.38
CA LEU A 17 -18.15 18.43 -9.23
C LEU A 17 -18.69 19.50 -8.28
N THR A 18 -20.00 19.69 -8.30
CA THR A 18 -20.66 20.64 -7.42
C THR A 18 -20.35 20.16 -6.01
N ASP A 19 -19.64 20.98 -5.22
CA ASP A 19 -19.53 20.80 -3.78
C ASP A 19 -20.95 20.63 -3.25
N GLN A 20 -21.35 19.40 -3.02
CA GLN A 20 -22.66 19.02 -2.53
C GLN A 20 -22.42 18.11 -1.34
N CYS A 21 -23.32 18.22 -0.36
CA CYS A 21 -23.33 17.31 0.77
C CYS A 21 -23.39 15.86 0.26
N PRO A 22 -22.66 14.90 0.86
CA PRO A 22 -22.69 13.51 0.43
C PRO A 22 -24.14 13.05 0.24
N SER A 23 -24.48 12.63 -0.98
CA SER A 23 -25.87 12.48 -1.46
C SER A 23 -26.69 11.40 -0.74
N THR A 24 -26.08 10.68 0.19
CA THR A 24 -26.73 9.76 1.10
C THR A 24 -27.45 10.53 2.21
N ASN A 25 -28.74 10.24 2.46
CA ASN A 25 -29.53 10.76 3.60
C ASN A 25 -28.90 10.54 5.00
N SER A 26 -27.78 9.82 5.06
CA SER A 26 -26.98 9.54 6.25
C SER A 26 -26.18 10.76 6.74
N CYS A 27 -25.83 11.73 5.89
CA CYS A 27 -24.98 12.85 6.29
C CYS A 27 -25.73 14.19 6.34
N LYS A 28 -25.36 15.03 7.30
CA LYS A 28 -25.80 16.42 7.42
C LYS A 28 -24.61 17.34 7.21
N CYS A 29 -24.81 18.41 6.44
CA CYS A 29 -23.77 19.39 6.16
C CYS A 29 -24.21 20.80 6.57
N SER A 30 -23.25 21.64 6.93
CA SER A 30 -23.44 23.08 7.05
C SER A 30 -23.71 23.72 5.68
N SER A 31 -24.25 24.94 5.67
CA SER A 31 -24.59 25.67 4.45
C SER A 31 -23.39 25.99 3.55
N ASP A 32 -22.21 26.11 4.15
CA ASP A 32 -20.91 26.34 3.49
C ASP A 32 -20.12 25.05 3.24
N LEU A 33 -20.68 23.88 3.61
CA LEU A 33 -20.08 22.55 3.43
C LEU A 33 -18.74 22.33 4.15
N THR A 34 -18.39 23.20 5.10
CA THR A 34 -17.17 23.07 5.89
C THR A 34 -17.32 22.08 7.05
N ILE A 35 -18.56 21.84 7.51
CA ILE A 35 -18.87 20.92 8.61
C ILE A 35 -19.78 19.83 8.09
N ILE A 36 -19.32 18.59 8.19
CA ILE A 36 -20.04 17.40 7.75
C ILE A 36 -20.17 16.43 8.90
N SER A 37 -21.38 15.95 9.15
CA SER A 37 -21.68 15.00 10.22
C SER A 37 -22.52 13.84 9.70
N CYS A 38 -21.98 12.63 9.78
CA CYS A 38 -22.63 11.37 9.45
C CYS A 38 -22.72 10.48 10.70
N THR A 39 -22.97 11.08 11.87
CA THR A 39 -22.98 10.38 13.16
C THR A 39 -24.24 9.53 13.36
N ASN A 40 -24.08 8.38 14.03
CA ASN A 40 -25.17 7.50 14.44
C ASN A 40 -26.05 7.01 13.28
N GLN A 41 -25.40 6.55 12.21
CA GLN A 41 -26.05 6.12 10.96
C GLN A 41 -25.86 4.63 10.66
N GLN A 42 -25.26 3.87 11.59
CA GLN A 42 -24.91 2.46 11.41
C GLN A 42 -24.01 2.20 10.19
N LEU A 43 -23.19 3.20 9.81
CA LEU A 43 -22.30 3.08 8.66
C LEU A 43 -21.17 2.09 8.95
N THR A 44 -20.73 1.40 7.91
CA THR A 44 -19.61 0.44 7.91
C THR A 44 -18.56 0.90 6.90
N ASP A 45 -17.42 0.21 6.84
CA ASP A 45 -16.31 0.53 5.93
C ASP A 45 -16.74 0.61 4.45
N GLU A 46 -17.79 -0.12 4.06
CA GLU A 46 -18.38 -0.09 2.71
C GLU A 46 -18.96 1.28 2.32
N PHE A 47 -19.32 2.11 3.31
CA PHE A 47 -19.83 3.45 3.06
C PHE A 47 -18.84 4.30 2.26
N PHE A 48 -17.54 4.22 2.56
CA PHE A 48 -16.49 4.93 1.82
C PHE A 48 -16.22 4.34 0.44
N LEU A 49 -16.74 3.14 0.15
CA LEU A 49 -16.64 2.49 -1.15
C LEU A 49 -17.81 2.85 -2.07
N ASN A 50 -18.82 3.55 -1.56
CA ASN A 50 -19.97 3.96 -2.36
C ASN A 50 -19.61 5.17 -3.24
N LEU A 51 -19.77 4.99 -4.56
CA LEU A 51 -19.48 6.00 -5.59
C LEU A 51 -20.30 7.29 -5.47
N ASP A 52 -21.37 7.30 -4.69
CA ASP A 52 -22.21 8.47 -4.45
C ASP A 52 -21.81 9.26 -3.18
N VAL A 53 -20.82 8.75 -2.44
CA VAL A 53 -20.31 9.35 -1.20
C VAL A 53 -18.97 10.02 -1.49
N HIS A 54 -19.03 11.34 -1.72
CA HIS A 54 -17.85 12.19 -1.84
C HIS A 54 -17.94 13.32 -0.81
N PHE A 55 -16.86 13.52 -0.06
CA PHE A 55 -16.77 14.64 0.87
C PHE A 55 -16.20 15.87 0.14
N PRO A 56 -16.88 17.04 0.21
CA PRO A 56 -16.37 18.32 -0.30
C PRO A 56 -14.93 18.62 0.12
N LYS A 57 -14.10 19.16 -0.79
CA LYS A 57 -12.71 19.53 -0.47
C LYS A 57 -12.62 20.67 0.54
N SER A 58 -13.69 21.45 0.69
CA SER A 58 -13.84 22.51 1.69
C SER A 58 -14.08 21.98 3.11
N THR A 59 -14.20 20.67 3.32
CA THR A 59 -14.46 20.09 4.65
C THR A 59 -13.33 20.43 5.63
N ILE A 60 -13.70 21.12 6.71
CA ILE A 60 -12.83 21.47 7.84
C ILE A 60 -13.11 20.54 9.02
N VAL A 61 -14.37 20.17 9.23
CA VAL A 61 -14.81 19.30 10.32
C VAL A 61 -15.59 18.12 9.76
N LEU A 62 -15.11 16.91 10.04
CA LEU A 62 -15.78 15.67 9.66
C LEU A 62 -16.09 14.84 10.91
N ASN A 63 -17.38 14.61 11.15
CA ASN A 63 -17.86 13.77 12.25
C ASN A 63 -18.45 12.47 11.71
N LEU A 64 -17.76 11.37 12.00
CA LEU A 64 -18.10 9.99 11.65
C LEU A 64 -18.34 9.13 12.90
N SER A 65 -18.53 9.76 14.06
CA SER A 65 -18.68 9.08 15.36
C SER A 65 -19.93 8.20 15.43
N SER A 66 -19.93 7.26 16.37
CA SER A 66 -21.09 6.39 16.67
C SER A 66 -21.56 5.58 15.46
N ASN A 67 -20.63 5.00 14.71
CA ASN A 67 -20.91 4.11 13.59
C ASN A 67 -20.27 2.72 13.84
N SER A 68 -20.08 1.92 12.80
CA SER A 68 -19.46 0.60 12.87
C SER A 68 -18.21 0.51 11.99
N PHE A 69 -17.47 1.61 11.84
CA PHE A 69 -16.23 1.60 11.08
C PHE A 69 -15.15 0.78 11.79
N SER A 70 -14.57 -0.20 11.09
CA SER A 70 -13.37 -0.94 11.50
C SER A 70 -12.08 -0.35 10.92
N SER A 71 -12.18 0.40 9.83
CA SER A 71 -11.06 1.07 9.17
C SER A 71 -11.48 2.38 8.49
N ILE A 72 -10.53 3.29 8.32
CA ILE A 72 -10.69 4.54 7.56
C ILE A 72 -9.71 4.65 6.37
N ASN A 73 -9.09 3.54 5.99
CA ASN A 73 -8.10 3.54 4.89
C ASN A 73 -8.72 3.97 3.54
N SER A 74 -10.02 3.72 3.37
CA SER A 74 -10.76 4.09 2.16
C SER A 74 -11.22 5.56 2.15
N LEU A 75 -11.13 6.28 3.27
CA LEU A 75 -11.48 7.69 3.32
C LEU A 75 -10.55 8.50 2.41
N ALA A 76 -11.15 9.32 1.55
CA ALA A 76 -10.44 10.20 0.62
C ALA A 76 -9.57 11.23 1.35
N ASN A 77 -8.61 11.81 0.64
CA ASN A 77 -7.78 12.88 1.18
C ASN A 77 -8.62 14.15 1.34
N LEU A 78 -8.42 14.85 2.46
CA LEU A 78 -9.13 16.09 2.76
C LEU A 78 -8.11 17.11 3.27
N ASP A 79 -7.55 17.87 2.33
CA ASP A 79 -6.40 18.74 2.57
C ASP A 79 -6.68 19.83 3.61
N ASN A 80 -7.93 20.27 3.72
CA ASN A 80 -8.36 21.32 4.65
C ASN A 80 -8.91 20.78 5.98
N LEU A 81 -8.94 19.45 6.17
CA LEU A 81 -9.56 18.85 7.34
C LEU A 81 -8.74 19.16 8.60
N GLN A 82 -9.38 19.83 9.55
CA GLN A 82 -8.77 20.22 10.83
C GLN A 82 -9.27 19.36 11.99
N THR A 83 -10.53 18.92 11.94
CA THR A 83 -11.13 18.10 13.00
C THR A 83 -11.75 16.84 12.42
N LEU A 84 -11.33 15.69 12.93
CA LEU A 84 -11.86 14.37 12.59
C LEU A 84 -12.35 13.65 13.84
N ASP A 85 -13.65 13.37 13.90
CA ASP A 85 -14.26 12.60 14.98
C ASP A 85 -14.64 11.19 14.50
N LEU A 86 -13.95 10.19 15.05
CA LEU A 86 -14.13 8.76 14.80
C LEU A 86 -14.49 8.01 16.09
N SER A 87 -14.90 8.73 17.13
CA SER A 87 -15.22 8.14 18.43
C SER A 87 -16.39 7.16 18.35
N SER A 88 -16.42 6.18 19.26
CA SER A 88 -17.49 5.18 19.34
C SER A 88 -17.69 4.40 18.03
N ASN A 89 -16.59 3.89 17.48
CA ASN A 89 -16.57 3.02 16.30
C ASN A 89 -15.95 1.66 16.68
N LYS A 90 -15.51 0.87 15.69
CA LYS A 90 -14.87 -0.45 15.88
C LYS A 90 -13.42 -0.47 15.40
N LEU A 91 -12.75 0.68 15.40
CA LEU A 91 -11.38 0.81 14.87
C LEU A 91 -10.40 -0.01 15.70
N GLN A 92 -9.59 -0.84 15.04
CA GLN A 92 -8.53 -1.63 15.68
C GLN A 92 -7.13 -1.02 15.51
N SER A 93 -6.96 -0.20 14.48
CA SER A 93 -5.73 0.52 14.16
C SER A 93 -6.03 1.83 13.43
N LEU A 94 -5.10 2.78 13.50
CA LEU A 94 -5.09 3.96 12.64
C LEU A 94 -4.10 3.78 11.47
N PRO A 95 -4.39 4.32 10.27
CA PRO A 95 -3.44 4.27 9.16
C PRO A 95 -2.15 5.02 9.48
N ALA A 96 -1.01 4.46 9.08
CA ALA A 96 0.30 5.09 9.28
C ALA A 96 0.43 6.43 8.51
N ASN A 97 -0.29 6.57 7.39
CA ASN A 97 -0.31 7.78 6.56
C ASN A 97 -1.47 8.74 6.87
N LEU A 98 -2.07 8.66 8.07
CA LEU A 98 -3.21 9.50 8.45
C LEU A 98 -2.94 11.00 8.22
N PHE A 99 -1.80 11.51 8.70
CA PHE A 99 -1.45 12.94 8.57
C PHE A 99 -0.95 13.32 7.18
N SER A 100 -0.57 12.34 6.36
CA SER A 100 -0.33 12.59 4.94
C SER A 100 -1.63 12.80 4.18
N LYS A 101 -2.71 12.12 4.59
CA LYS A 101 -4.06 12.31 4.02
C LYS A 101 -4.77 13.58 4.51
N PHE A 102 -4.47 13.99 5.74
CA PHE A 102 -5.08 15.13 6.41
C PHE A 102 -3.99 16.07 6.97
N PRO A 103 -3.28 16.80 6.10
CA PRO A 103 -2.10 17.57 6.47
C PRO A 103 -2.38 18.73 7.44
N GLN A 104 -3.63 19.20 7.51
CA GLN A 104 -4.07 20.28 8.41
C GLN A 104 -4.74 19.77 9.70
N LEU A 105 -4.74 18.46 9.93
CA LEU A 105 -5.47 17.85 11.05
C LEU A 105 -4.85 18.24 12.39
N SER A 106 -5.63 18.97 13.19
CA SER A 106 -5.22 19.46 14.51
C SER A 106 -6.03 18.86 15.65
N SER A 107 -7.17 18.23 15.37
CA SER A 107 -8.01 17.56 16.37
C SER A 107 -8.46 16.19 15.88
N LEU A 108 -8.14 15.14 16.64
CA LEU A 108 -8.49 13.75 16.34
C LEU A 108 -9.14 13.09 17.56
N TYR A 109 -10.38 12.66 17.40
CA TYR A 109 -11.15 11.98 18.45
C TYR A 109 -11.36 10.52 18.07
N VAL A 110 -10.77 9.61 18.84
CA VAL A 110 -10.80 8.15 18.58
C VAL A 110 -11.16 7.35 19.83
N GLN A 111 -11.71 8.00 20.85
CA GLN A 111 -12.15 7.35 22.09
C GLN A 111 -13.26 6.33 21.85
N ASN A 112 -13.39 5.34 22.74
CA ASN A 112 -14.34 4.23 22.63
C ASN A 112 -14.18 3.44 21.32
N ASN A 113 -12.96 3.02 21.01
CA ASN A 113 -12.63 2.12 19.91
C ASN A 113 -11.85 0.89 20.46
N PHE A 114 -11.29 0.07 19.58
CA PHE A 114 -10.50 -1.12 19.94
C PHE A 114 -9.02 -0.97 19.58
N LEU A 115 -8.50 0.26 19.60
CA LEU A 115 -7.09 0.53 19.27
C LEU A 115 -6.17 -0.16 20.29
N LYS A 116 -5.25 -0.99 19.78
CA LYS A 116 -4.23 -1.66 20.60
C LYS A 116 -2.85 -0.98 20.55
N THR A 117 -2.63 -0.13 19.55
CA THR A 117 -1.35 0.52 19.29
C THR A 117 -1.58 1.87 18.60
N ILE A 118 -0.53 2.69 18.56
CA ILE A 118 -0.45 3.97 17.85
C ILE A 118 0.68 3.84 16.82
N PRO A 119 0.46 4.19 15.54
CA PRO A 119 1.51 4.16 14.53
C PRO A 119 2.69 5.06 14.93
N ASN A 120 3.91 4.58 14.70
CA ASN A 120 5.13 5.33 15.02
C ASN A 120 5.24 6.66 14.26
N THR A 121 4.59 6.80 13.10
CA THR A 121 4.53 8.04 12.29
C THR A 121 3.88 9.22 13.02
N PHE A 122 3.22 9.00 14.15
CA PHE A 122 2.62 10.07 14.96
C PHE A 122 3.68 10.83 15.78
N ASN A 123 4.87 10.27 15.97
CA ASN A 123 5.94 10.83 16.82
C ASN A 123 6.46 12.20 16.35
N GLU A 124 6.26 12.56 15.08
CA GLU A 124 6.68 13.83 14.48
C GLU A 124 5.60 14.92 14.54
N ILE A 125 4.37 14.56 14.94
CA ILE A 125 3.25 15.51 14.99
C ILE A 125 3.24 16.22 16.34
N SER A 126 3.26 17.55 16.31
CA SER A 126 3.16 18.41 17.50
C SER A 126 1.83 19.15 17.51
N ASN A 127 1.38 19.59 18.69
CA ASN A 127 0.19 20.45 18.86
C ASN A 127 -1.14 19.87 18.35
N ILE A 128 -1.29 18.54 18.33
CA ILE A 128 -2.57 17.88 18.06
C ILE A 128 -3.40 17.75 19.34
N ASN A 129 -4.70 18.01 19.25
CA ASN A 129 -5.69 17.64 20.27
C ASN A 129 -6.11 16.19 20.03
N LEU A 130 -5.77 15.30 20.95
CA LEU A 130 -6.01 13.87 20.79
C LEU A 130 -6.81 13.31 21.95
N ASP A 131 -7.81 12.47 21.65
CA ASP A 131 -8.52 11.68 22.65
C ASP A 131 -8.48 10.18 22.30
N LEU A 132 -7.76 9.43 23.14
CA LEU A 132 -7.57 7.99 23.02
C LEU A 132 -8.29 7.21 24.13
N SER A 133 -9.11 7.88 24.95
CA SER A 133 -9.74 7.26 26.11
C SER A 133 -10.56 6.01 25.72
N ASN A 134 -10.67 5.05 26.64
CA ASN A 134 -11.41 3.81 26.43
C ASN A 134 -10.98 3.01 25.18
N ASN A 135 -9.68 2.95 24.92
CA ASN A 135 -9.07 2.02 23.97
C ASN A 135 -8.14 1.03 24.70
N PRO A 136 -8.08 -0.25 24.31
CA PRO A 136 -7.22 -1.28 24.91
C PRO A 136 -5.75 -1.16 24.44
N ILE A 137 -5.13 0.00 24.60
CA ILE A 137 -3.74 0.26 24.18
C ILE A 137 -2.78 -0.64 24.98
N ASN A 138 -2.00 -1.45 24.27
CA ASN A 138 -1.03 -2.36 24.87
C ASN A 138 0.33 -1.67 25.06
N CYS A 139 0.76 -1.44 26.30
CA CYS A 139 1.98 -0.69 26.63
C CYS A 139 3.25 -1.53 26.39
N THR A 140 3.56 -1.82 25.12
CA THR A 140 4.73 -2.62 24.75
C THR A 140 5.99 -1.77 24.61
N CYS A 141 7.17 -2.39 24.56
CA CYS A 141 8.43 -1.66 24.40
C CYS A 141 8.49 -0.81 23.12
N GLN A 142 7.81 -1.25 22.06
CA GLN A 142 7.70 -0.51 20.79
C GLN A 142 6.87 0.78 20.91
N LEU A 143 6.01 0.88 21.92
CA LEU A 143 5.17 2.05 22.19
C LEU A 143 5.78 3.01 23.21
N LYS A 144 7.00 2.75 23.72
CA LYS A 144 7.66 3.60 24.72
C LYS A 144 7.79 5.07 24.28
N TRP A 145 7.89 5.34 22.99
CA TRP A 145 8.01 6.69 22.44
C TRP A 145 6.81 7.59 22.76
N ILE A 146 5.62 7.02 23.00
CA ILE A 146 4.39 7.80 23.25
C ILE A 146 4.49 8.61 24.53
N VAL A 147 5.29 8.18 25.50
CA VAL A 147 5.47 8.89 26.78
C VAL A 147 6.01 10.29 26.53
N LYS A 148 7.09 10.40 25.75
CA LYS A 148 7.70 11.69 25.40
C LYS A 148 6.81 12.47 24.43
N TRP A 149 6.18 11.78 23.50
CA TRP A 149 5.30 12.43 22.52
C TRP A 149 4.07 13.07 23.17
N PHE A 150 3.48 12.45 24.20
CA PHE A 150 2.35 13.02 24.94
C PHE A 150 2.66 14.31 25.69
N GLU A 151 3.94 14.58 25.98
CA GLU A 151 4.37 15.88 26.51
C GLU A 151 4.32 16.99 25.45
N THR A 152 4.26 16.64 24.16
CA THR A 152 4.28 17.58 23.01
C THR A 152 2.91 17.86 22.40
N ILE A 153 1.85 17.20 22.91
CA ILE A 153 0.51 17.26 22.35
C ILE A 153 -0.53 17.53 23.45
N ASN A 154 -1.73 17.96 23.05
CA ASN A 154 -2.85 18.17 23.96
C ASN A 154 -3.67 16.89 24.10
N LEU A 155 -3.31 16.04 25.05
CA LEU A 155 -4.03 14.80 25.32
C LEU A 155 -5.22 15.05 26.26
N ARG A 156 -6.45 14.79 25.78
CA ARG A 156 -7.69 15.00 26.58
C ARG A 156 -7.81 14.08 27.78
N SER A 157 -7.23 12.88 27.72
CA SER A 157 -7.26 11.91 28.81
C SER A 157 -6.03 11.01 28.76
N PRO A 158 -5.30 10.84 29.87
CA PRO A 158 -4.12 9.99 29.91
C PRO A 158 -4.50 8.52 29.69
N ILE A 159 -3.72 7.81 28.86
CA ILE A 159 -3.85 6.36 28.74
C ILE A 159 -3.29 5.68 29.99
N ASN A 160 -3.78 4.48 30.31
CA ASN A 160 -3.37 3.72 31.50
C ASN A 160 -2.07 2.94 31.26
N CYS A 161 -1.03 3.60 30.76
CA CYS A 161 0.31 3.02 30.61
C CYS A 161 1.25 3.63 31.66
N LYS A 162 1.76 2.83 32.60
CA LYS A 162 2.76 3.25 33.58
C LYS A 162 4.15 2.95 33.04
N GLU A 163 5.15 3.72 33.46
CA GLU A 163 6.55 3.57 32.99
C GLU A 163 7.10 2.14 33.17
N LYS A 164 6.68 1.47 34.26
CA LYS A 164 6.99 0.06 34.57
C LYS A 164 6.31 -0.97 33.66
N ASP A 165 5.23 -0.58 32.98
CA ASP A 165 4.48 -1.46 32.08
C ASP A 165 5.20 -1.59 30.72
N PHE A 166 6.01 -0.58 30.36
CA PHE A 166 6.85 -0.60 29.17
C PHE A 166 8.12 -1.42 29.39
N CYS A 167 8.42 -2.33 28.46
CA CYS A 167 9.67 -3.11 28.44
C CYS A 167 9.90 -3.97 29.71
N ALA A 168 8.83 -4.43 30.37
CA ALA A 168 8.89 -5.24 31.60
C ALA A 168 9.74 -6.54 31.50
N ASP A 169 10.06 -7.01 30.28
CA ASP A 169 10.86 -8.21 30.01
C ASP A 169 12.39 -8.03 30.10
N LYS A 170 12.92 -6.81 30.23
CA LYS A 170 14.39 -6.59 30.18
C LYS A 170 15.10 -6.66 31.53
N LYS A 171 15.04 -7.81 32.23
CA LYS A 171 16.12 -8.17 33.16
C LYS A 171 17.22 -9.05 32.53
N ASN A 172 16.94 -9.78 31.46
CA ASN A 172 17.95 -10.54 30.69
C ASN A 172 17.51 -10.65 29.22
N PHE A 173 18.07 -9.83 28.32
CA PHE A 173 17.82 -9.96 26.89
C PHE A 173 19.10 -10.34 26.14
N LEU A 174 18.96 -11.30 25.23
CA LEU A 174 19.97 -11.71 24.26
C LEU A 174 19.29 -11.71 22.89
N HIS A 175 19.81 -10.89 21.97
CA HIS A 175 19.31 -10.76 20.60
C HIS A 175 20.43 -11.09 19.63
N ILE A 176 20.07 -11.77 18.54
CA ILE A 176 20.99 -12.18 17.47
C ILE A 176 20.43 -11.69 16.14
N THR A 177 21.28 -11.16 15.29
CA THR A 177 20.94 -10.81 13.90
C THR A 177 21.82 -11.63 12.95
N PRO A 178 21.23 -12.36 12.00
CA PRO A 178 19.79 -12.56 11.81
C PRO A 178 19.16 -13.43 12.91
N GLU A 179 17.85 -13.28 13.11
CA GLU A 179 17.10 -14.02 14.15
C GLU A 179 16.76 -15.47 13.75
N GLN A 180 16.83 -15.77 12.46
CA GLN A 180 16.47 -17.07 11.88
C GLN A 180 17.67 -17.67 11.15
N SER A 181 17.70 -19.00 11.05
CA SER A 181 18.67 -19.73 10.22
C SER A 181 18.64 -19.23 8.78
N GLN A 182 19.81 -19.14 8.16
CA GLN A 182 19.98 -18.56 6.84
C GLN A 182 20.58 -19.56 5.86
N ILE A 183 20.14 -19.46 4.61
CA ILE A 183 20.81 -20.05 3.45
C ILE A 183 21.52 -18.89 2.75
N VAL A 184 22.84 -19.02 2.61
CA VAL A 184 23.72 -17.99 2.04
C VAL A 184 24.60 -18.61 0.97
N TYR A 185 25.30 -17.77 0.20
CA TYR A 185 26.07 -18.22 -0.96
C TYR A 185 27.57 -18.01 -0.76
N GLU A 186 28.38 -18.91 -1.32
CA GLU A 186 29.84 -18.72 -1.32
C GLU A 186 30.23 -17.41 -2.01
N ASN A 187 31.25 -16.74 -1.43
CA ASN A 187 31.76 -15.42 -1.80
C ASN A 187 30.88 -14.21 -1.48
N ASP A 188 29.66 -14.41 -0.99
CA ASP A 188 28.88 -13.30 -0.43
C ASP A 188 29.49 -12.84 0.91
N SER A 189 29.25 -11.59 1.27
CA SER A 189 29.56 -11.08 2.60
C SER A 189 28.39 -11.32 3.56
N PHE A 190 28.67 -11.66 4.81
CA PHE A 190 27.64 -11.92 5.81
C PHE A 190 28.04 -11.36 7.18
N THR A 191 27.06 -10.84 7.91
CA THR A 191 27.27 -10.25 9.24
C THR A 191 26.41 -10.95 10.27
N LEU A 192 27.05 -11.40 11.35
CA LEU A 192 26.38 -11.85 12.56
C LEU A 192 26.51 -10.76 13.62
N LYS A 193 25.42 -10.43 14.31
CA LYS A 193 25.44 -9.48 15.42
C LYS A 193 24.82 -10.10 16.65
N CYS A 194 25.39 -9.81 17.81
CA CYS A 194 24.87 -10.25 19.07
C CYS A 194 24.79 -9.07 20.05
N SER A 195 23.58 -8.80 20.54
CA SER A 195 23.30 -7.74 21.50
C SER A 195 22.79 -8.32 22.81
N ALA A 196 23.49 -8.02 23.90
CA ALA A 196 23.11 -8.44 25.24
C ALA A 196 23.44 -7.35 26.27
N ASN A 197 22.88 -7.47 27.47
CA ASN A 197 23.22 -6.65 28.64
C ASN A 197 24.55 -7.06 29.31
N THR A 198 25.20 -8.13 28.85
CA THR A 198 26.47 -8.63 29.39
C THR A 198 27.48 -8.86 28.26
N LYS A 199 28.74 -9.17 28.60
CA LYS A 199 29.72 -9.63 27.61
C LYS A 199 29.21 -10.87 26.89
N VAL A 200 29.57 -10.98 25.61
CA VAL A 200 29.16 -12.06 24.72
C VAL A 200 30.36 -12.72 24.05
N PHE A 201 30.15 -13.94 23.57
CA PHE A 201 31.09 -14.62 22.68
C PHE A 201 30.35 -15.55 21.73
N TRP A 202 31.00 -15.89 20.63
CA TRP A 202 30.46 -16.74 19.57
C TRP A 202 31.17 -18.07 19.51
N THR A 203 30.38 -19.11 19.23
CA THR A 203 30.87 -20.43 18.85
C THR A 203 30.30 -20.86 17.51
N LEU A 204 31.12 -21.51 16.68
CA LEU A 204 30.69 -22.22 15.48
C LEU A 204 30.81 -23.72 15.75
N ASN A 205 29.72 -24.46 15.63
CA ASN A 205 29.67 -25.90 15.91
C ASN A 205 30.25 -26.26 17.29
N ASN A 206 29.93 -25.43 18.30
CA ASN A 206 30.41 -25.51 19.69
C ASN A 206 31.90 -25.23 19.92
N GLU A 207 32.64 -24.81 18.89
CA GLU A 207 34.03 -24.35 19.04
C GLU A 207 34.08 -22.82 19.13
N PHE A 208 34.96 -22.28 19.97
CA PHE A 208 35.12 -20.83 20.11
C PHE A 208 35.52 -20.19 18.79
N TYR A 209 34.80 -19.15 18.39
CA TYR A 209 35.05 -18.42 17.15
C TYR A 209 35.58 -17.01 17.42
N SER A 210 34.87 -16.22 18.23
CA SER A 210 35.25 -14.82 18.52
C SER A 210 34.59 -14.29 19.80
N GLY A 211 35.25 -13.35 20.47
CA GLY A 211 34.69 -12.58 21.59
C GLY A 211 34.05 -11.24 21.18
N ALA A 212 34.00 -10.93 19.88
CA ALA A 212 33.36 -9.71 19.39
C ALA A 212 31.82 -9.82 19.41
N SER A 213 31.12 -8.70 19.59
CA SER A 213 29.66 -8.67 19.48
C SER A 213 29.20 -8.91 18.04
N ASP A 214 29.95 -8.33 17.09
CA ASP A 214 29.64 -8.34 15.66
C ASP A 214 30.75 -9.09 14.92
N ILE A 215 30.37 -10.05 14.08
CA ILE A 215 31.28 -10.80 13.20
C ILE A 215 30.93 -10.44 11.77
N PHE A 216 31.91 -9.89 11.05
CA PHE A 216 31.80 -9.64 9.62
C PHE A 216 32.65 -10.65 8.85
N ILE A 217 31.99 -11.44 8.00
CA ILE A 217 32.63 -12.41 7.10
C ILE A 217 32.57 -11.80 5.69
N PRO A 218 33.69 -11.27 5.15
CA PRO A 218 33.67 -10.57 3.86
C PRO A 218 33.46 -11.50 2.67
N ARG A 219 33.85 -12.78 2.79
CA ARG A 219 33.67 -13.81 1.76
C ARG A 219 33.36 -15.15 2.43
N LEU A 220 32.12 -15.59 2.27
CA LEU A 220 31.66 -16.88 2.76
C LEU A 220 32.30 -18.05 2.02
N GLN A 221 32.54 -19.12 2.77
CA GLN A 221 33.10 -20.39 2.31
C GLN A 221 32.31 -21.54 2.95
N SER A 222 32.35 -22.74 2.36
CA SER A 222 31.65 -23.93 2.86
C SER A 222 31.89 -24.24 4.35
N ASN A 223 33.09 -23.98 4.87
CA ASN A 223 33.46 -24.17 6.28
C ASN A 223 32.74 -23.23 7.28
N HIS A 224 32.11 -22.16 6.82
CA HIS A 224 31.29 -21.30 7.67
C HIS A 224 29.87 -21.87 7.88
N SER A 225 29.54 -22.99 7.23
CA SER A 225 28.28 -23.69 7.46
C SER A 225 28.26 -24.37 8.83
N GLY A 226 27.14 -24.27 9.54
CA GLY A 226 26.99 -24.87 10.85
C GLY A 226 26.11 -24.07 11.81
N SER A 227 26.12 -24.48 13.07
CA SER A 227 25.39 -23.80 14.14
C SER A 227 26.24 -22.68 14.73
N TRP A 228 25.81 -21.45 14.49
CA TRP A 228 26.39 -20.24 15.08
C TRP A 228 25.62 -19.89 16.35
N THR A 229 26.28 -19.98 17.50
CA THR A 229 25.69 -19.69 18.81
C THR A 229 26.36 -18.48 19.43
N CYS A 230 25.57 -17.46 19.76
CA CYS A 230 26.02 -16.39 20.64
C CYS A 230 25.66 -16.74 22.08
N HIS A 231 26.64 -16.60 22.98
CA HIS A 231 26.50 -16.86 24.39
C HIS A 231 26.62 -15.55 25.19
N SER A 232 25.83 -15.46 26.24
CA SER A 232 25.82 -14.43 27.28
C SER A 232 25.89 -15.13 28.64
N LEU A 233 26.08 -14.38 29.74
CA LEU A 233 26.28 -14.93 31.09
C LEU A 233 25.23 -15.99 31.49
N ASN A 234 23.97 -15.85 31.07
CA ASN A 234 22.86 -16.75 31.43
C ASN A 234 21.96 -17.17 30.26
N GLN A 235 22.32 -16.85 29.02
CA GLN A 235 21.49 -17.11 27.84
C GLN A 235 22.37 -17.47 26.65
N ASN A 236 21.85 -18.27 25.74
CA ASN A 236 22.43 -18.47 24.43
C ASN A 236 21.34 -18.42 23.36
N ARG A 237 21.72 -18.03 22.15
CA ARG A 237 20.87 -18.10 20.97
C ARG A 237 21.68 -18.60 19.80
N SER A 238 21.09 -19.51 19.03
CA SER A 238 21.74 -20.15 17.90
C SER A 238 20.96 -19.93 16.62
N ILE A 239 21.68 -19.79 15.52
CA ILE A 239 21.14 -19.89 14.17
C ILE A 239 21.97 -20.89 13.37
N SER A 240 21.35 -21.56 12.39
CA SER A 240 22.09 -22.38 11.43
C SER A 240 22.39 -21.56 10.19
N LEU A 241 23.65 -21.61 9.74
CA LEU A 241 24.07 -21.04 8.47
C LEU A 241 24.37 -22.18 7.50
N HIS A 242 23.75 -22.16 6.32
CA HIS A 242 24.01 -23.12 5.25
C HIS A 242 24.60 -22.38 4.04
N VAL A 243 25.89 -22.57 3.77
CA VAL A 243 26.59 -21.91 2.66
C VAL A 243 26.52 -22.80 1.42
N LEU A 244 25.83 -22.34 0.38
CA LEU A 244 25.68 -23.04 -0.90
C LEU A 244 26.77 -22.61 -1.89
N ASN A 245 27.36 -23.60 -2.56
CA ASN A 245 28.33 -23.38 -3.64
C ASN A 245 27.63 -22.78 -4.88
N THR A 246 28.11 -21.64 -5.37
CA THR A 246 27.50 -20.89 -6.48
C THR A 246 27.78 -21.47 -7.86
N GLN A 247 28.79 -22.34 -8.00
CA GLN A 247 29.17 -22.96 -9.28
C GLN A 247 28.45 -24.27 -9.54
N LEU A 248 28.13 -25.03 -8.49
CA LEU A 248 27.48 -26.34 -8.59
C LEU A 248 25.95 -26.26 -8.60
N ASN A 249 25.38 -25.18 -8.06
CA ASN A 249 23.94 -25.04 -7.89
C ASN A 249 23.36 -24.07 -8.94
N HIS A 250 22.23 -24.44 -9.54
CA HIS A 250 21.49 -23.58 -10.46
C HIS A 250 20.49 -22.72 -9.69
N PHE A 251 20.45 -21.43 -10.01
CA PHE A 251 19.59 -20.46 -9.33
C PHE A 251 18.98 -19.45 -10.29
N CYS A 252 17.83 -18.90 -9.91
CA CYS A 252 17.33 -17.65 -10.44
C CYS A 252 17.98 -16.49 -9.66
N GLN A 253 18.44 -15.46 -10.38
CA GLN A 253 19.01 -14.27 -9.74
C GLN A 253 17.95 -13.49 -8.98
N SER A 254 18.37 -12.75 -7.95
CA SER A 254 17.45 -11.87 -7.23
C SER A 254 16.91 -10.80 -8.17
N ILE A 255 15.62 -10.52 -8.09
CA ILE A 255 14.96 -9.48 -8.87
C ILE A 255 14.10 -8.60 -7.98
N GLN A 256 13.98 -7.34 -8.37
CA GLN A 256 13.07 -6.37 -7.80
C GLN A 256 11.95 -6.15 -8.80
N MET A 257 10.73 -6.10 -8.30
CA MET A 257 9.56 -5.97 -9.14
C MET A 257 8.60 -4.99 -8.49
N ASP A 258 8.27 -3.93 -9.21
CA ASP A 258 7.26 -2.97 -8.79
C ASP A 258 5.93 -3.27 -9.50
N THR A 259 4.85 -3.31 -8.74
CA THR A 259 3.51 -3.65 -9.21
C THR A 259 2.45 -2.81 -8.49
N SER A 260 1.24 -2.79 -9.03
CA SER A 260 0.06 -2.19 -8.38
C SER A 260 -0.32 -2.84 -7.04
N LYS A 261 0.20 -4.05 -6.76
CA LYS A 261 0.02 -4.78 -5.50
C LYS A 261 1.19 -4.62 -4.52
N GLY A 262 2.19 -3.85 -4.92
CA GLY A 262 3.33 -3.51 -4.09
C GLY A 262 4.68 -3.80 -4.72
N TYR A 263 5.71 -3.41 -3.99
CA TYR A 263 7.10 -3.65 -4.34
C TYR A 263 7.55 -4.99 -3.76
N PHE A 264 8.06 -5.86 -4.61
CA PHE A 264 8.49 -7.20 -4.25
C PHE A 264 9.98 -7.38 -4.52
N TYR A 265 10.71 -7.84 -3.49
CA TYR A 265 12.08 -8.30 -3.62
C TYR A 265 12.10 -9.82 -3.57
N TRP A 266 12.42 -10.44 -4.71
CA TRP A 266 12.54 -11.88 -4.82
C TRP A 266 14.02 -12.26 -4.65
N PRO A 267 14.40 -12.93 -3.55
CA PRO A 267 15.78 -13.30 -3.30
C PRO A 267 16.26 -14.36 -4.29
N ARG A 268 17.58 -14.45 -4.47
CA ARG A 268 18.19 -15.55 -5.24
C ARG A 268 17.69 -16.89 -4.69
N THR A 269 17.21 -17.75 -5.59
CA THR A 269 16.46 -18.96 -5.22
C THR A 269 16.87 -20.16 -6.08
N LEU A 270 16.94 -21.34 -5.47
CA LEU A 270 17.29 -22.60 -6.14
C LEU A 270 16.25 -22.97 -7.21
N THR A 271 16.72 -23.55 -8.31
CA THR A 271 15.81 -24.08 -9.35
C THR A 271 14.86 -25.14 -8.79
N GLY A 272 13.59 -25.08 -9.21
CA GLY A 272 12.52 -25.97 -8.77
C GLY A 272 11.83 -25.55 -7.46
N GLN A 273 12.22 -24.42 -6.86
CA GLN A 273 11.59 -23.89 -5.65
C GLN A 273 10.59 -22.80 -5.98
N THR A 274 9.45 -22.84 -5.30
CA THR A 274 8.50 -21.73 -5.21
C THR A 274 8.69 -21.06 -3.88
N ILE A 275 8.97 -19.76 -3.91
CA ILE A 275 9.11 -18.96 -2.69
C ILE A 275 7.87 -18.13 -2.46
N GLN A 276 7.54 -17.95 -1.18
CA GLN A 276 6.43 -17.13 -0.73
C GLN A 276 6.95 -15.98 0.11
N ILE A 277 6.49 -14.77 -0.19
CA ILE A 277 6.83 -13.56 0.56
C ILE A 277 5.55 -12.86 0.99
N LYS A 278 5.57 -12.24 2.17
CA LYS A 278 4.39 -11.56 2.71
C LYS A 278 4.00 -10.37 1.83
N CYS A 279 2.70 -10.21 1.57
CA CYS A 279 2.20 -9.10 0.76
C CYS A 279 2.49 -7.73 1.45
N PRO A 280 3.10 -6.76 0.75
CA PRO A 280 3.46 -5.45 1.34
C PRO A 280 2.26 -4.67 1.89
N PHE A 281 1.11 -4.77 1.22
CA PHE A 281 -0.12 -4.06 1.58
C PHE A 281 -1.20 -4.98 2.15
N GLY A 282 -0.80 -6.14 2.68
CA GLY A 282 -1.72 -7.11 3.29
C GLY A 282 -2.55 -7.90 2.26
N SER A 283 -3.62 -8.53 2.74
CA SER A 283 -4.48 -9.39 1.91
C SER A 283 -5.46 -8.60 1.06
N ALA A 284 -5.78 -9.16 -0.12
CA ALA A 284 -6.93 -8.77 -0.92
C ALA A 284 -8.28 -9.12 -0.23
N ALA A 285 -8.27 -10.05 0.73
CA ALA A 285 -9.42 -10.46 1.52
C ALA A 285 -9.39 -9.88 2.95
N TRP A 286 -10.53 -9.37 3.41
CA TRP A 286 -10.71 -8.58 4.63
C TRP A 286 -10.41 -9.30 5.97
N PHE A 287 -10.13 -10.61 5.93
CA PHE A 287 -9.95 -11.45 7.12
C PHE A 287 -8.64 -12.25 7.16
N GLU A 288 -7.77 -12.10 6.15
CA GLU A 288 -6.58 -12.94 6.03
C GLU A 288 -5.32 -12.14 6.40
N TYR A 289 -4.79 -12.36 7.60
CA TYR A 289 -3.63 -11.64 8.13
C TYR A 289 -2.28 -12.15 7.55
N ASP A 290 -2.31 -13.28 6.84
CA ASP A 290 -1.18 -14.01 6.30
C ASP A 290 -1.29 -14.21 4.77
N ALA A 291 -1.60 -13.14 4.04
CA ALA A 291 -1.52 -13.16 2.59
C ALA A 291 -0.06 -13.15 2.09
N HIS A 292 0.21 -14.01 1.11
CA HIS A 292 1.52 -14.16 0.51
C HIS A 292 1.47 -14.07 -1.02
N ALA A 293 2.48 -13.42 -1.59
CA ALA A 293 2.82 -13.54 -3.00
C ALA A 293 3.70 -14.78 -3.19
N SER A 294 3.57 -15.47 -4.33
CA SER A 294 4.45 -16.60 -4.67
C SER A 294 5.09 -16.44 -6.03
N TYR A 295 6.31 -16.96 -6.18
CA TYR A 295 7.02 -16.97 -7.46
C TYR A 295 7.93 -18.20 -7.55
N MET A 296 7.94 -18.87 -8.71
CA MET A 296 8.71 -20.09 -8.90
C MET A 296 9.99 -19.84 -9.70
N CYS A 297 11.11 -20.37 -9.22
CA CYS A 297 12.32 -20.46 -10.00
C CYS A 297 12.32 -21.75 -10.84
N SER A 298 12.19 -21.65 -12.16
CA SER A 298 12.18 -22.80 -13.07
C SER A 298 13.54 -23.49 -13.16
N LYS A 299 13.56 -24.75 -13.65
CA LYS A 299 14.79 -25.49 -13.97
C LYS A 299 15.71 -24.74 -14.96
N ASN A 300 15.17 -23.83 -15.75
CA ASN A 300 15.91 -23.04 -16.73
C ASN A 300 16.51 -21.74 -16.15
N ARG A 301 16.50 -21.56 -14.82
CA ARG A 301 16.99 -20.35 -14.12
C ARG A 301 16.20 -19.09 -14.46
N GLN A 302 14.92 -19.25 -14.80
CA GLN A 302 13.98 -18.16 -15.05
C GLN A 302 12.88 -18.17 -14.01
N TRP A 303 12.51 -16.98 -13.55
CA TRP A 303 11.33 -16.80 -12.71
C TRP A 303 10.07 -16.96 -13.56
N VAL A 304 9.14 -17.81 -13.11
CA VAL A 304 7.88 -18.15 -13.80
C VAL A 304 6.75 -18.35 -12.77
N ASP A 305 5.51 -18.32 -13.23
CA ASP A 305 4.31 -18.57 -12.40
C ASP A 305 4.20 -17.64 -11.19
N LEU A 306 4.27 -16.34 -11.44
CA LEU A 306 4.02 -15.31 -10.43
C LEU A 306 2.54 -15.32 -10.01
N ASP A 307 2.29 -15.50 -8.71
CA ASP A 307 0.96 -15.40 -8.12
C ASP A 307 0.91 -14.28 -7.07
N LEU A 308 0.11 -13.25 -7.38
CA LEU A 308 -0.17 -12.11 -6.49
C LEU A 308 -1.65 -12.06 -6.09
N SER A 309 -2.42 -13.14 -6.30
CA SER A 309 -3.87 -13.17 -6.11
C SER A 309 -4.30 -12.75 -4.70
N GLN A 310 -3.56 -13.22 -3.68
CA GLN A 310 -3.82 -12.89 -2.28
C GLN A 310 -3.39 -11.47 -1.89
N CYS A 311 -2.58 -10.77 -2.69
CA CYS A 311 -2.06 -9.46 -2.31
C CYS A 311 -3.04 -8.32 -2.63
N GLY A 312 -3.22 -7.43 -1.65
CA GLY A 312 -4.01 -6.21 -1.78
C GLY A 312 -3.33 -5.14 -2.63
N PHE A 313 -4.12 -4.25 -3.22
CA PHE A 313 -3.63 -3.14 -4.04
C PHE A 313 -3.10 -1.97 -3.18
N ARG A 314 -2.02 -1.34 -3.68
CA ARG A 314 -1.35 -0.18 -3.09
C ARG A 314 -2.27 1.04 -2.97
N THR A 315 -3.14 1.22 -3.96
CA THR A 315 -4.06 2.37 -4.07
C THR A 315 -5.51 1.92 -4.06
N ASN A 316 -6.40 2.83 -3.68
CA ASN A 316 -7.84 2.58 -3.76
C ASN A 316 -8.34 2.56 -5.21
N ILE A 317 -7.68 3.31 -6.10
CA ILE A 317 -8.01 3.38 -7.53
C ILE A 317 -7.79 2.02 -8.20
N SER A 318 -6.59 1.43 -8.05
CA SER A 318 -6.28 0.09 -8.55
C SER A 318 -7.21 -1.00 -7.98
N ARG A 319 -7.57 -0.88 -6.68
CA ARG A 319 -8.53 -1.81 -6.05
C ARG A 319 -9.92 -1.73 -6.67
N GLU A 320 -10.38 -0.52 -7.00
CA GLU A 320 -11.69 -0.34 -7.60
C GLU A 320 -11.72 -0.81 -9.05
N PHE A 321 -10.64 -0.62 -9.81
CA PHE A 321 -10.54 -1.21 -11.14
C PHE A 321 -10.66 -2.74 -11.09
N ASP A 322 -9.93 -3.41 -10.19
CA ASP A 322 -10.03 -4.87 -9.99
C ASP A 322 -11.45 -5.32 -9.59
N ARG A 323 -12.14 -4.54 -8.75
CA ARG A 323 -13.54 -4.79 -8.39
C ARG A 323 -14.49 -4.70 -9.58
N ILE A 324 -14.30 -3.70 -10.45
CA ILE A 324 -15.08 -3.53 -11.68
C ILE A 324 -14.90 -4.75 -12.61
N LEU A 325 -13.69 -5.32 -12.63
CA LEU A 325 -13.31 -6.44 -13.51
C LEU A 325 -13.78 -7.81 -13.03
N SER A 326 -13.66 -8.07 -11.73
CA SER A 326 -13.97 -9.38 -11.13
C SER A 326 -15.41 -9.86 -11.30
N HIS A 327 -16.33 -8.98 -11.73
CA HIS A 327 -17.78 -9.27 -11.77
C HIS A 327 -18.36 -9.64 -13.15
N ASN A 328 -17.56 -10.02 -14.15
CA ASN A 328 -18.00 -10.42 -15.50
C ASN A 328 -19.23 -9.60 -16.00
N GLN A 329 -19.11 -8.27 -15.95
CA GLN A 329 -20.25 -7.38 -16.07
C GLN A 329 -20.53 -7.02 -17.53
N THR A 330 -21.79 -7.06 -17.93
CA THR A 330 -22.26 -6.34 -19.12
C THR A 330 -21.98 -4.85 -18.95
N ASN A 331 -21.37 -4.22 -19.96
CA ASN A 331 -20.94 -2.81 -19.96
C ASN A 331 -19.75 -2.48 -19.04
N LEU A 332 -18.80 -3.42 -18.89
CA LEU A 332 -17.52 -3.20 -18.18
C LEU A 332 -16.85 -1.87 -18.58
N LEU A 333 -16.74 -1.64 -19.89
CA LEU A 333 -16.06 -0.48 -20.45
C LEU A 333 -16.73 0.84 -20.06
N SER A 334 -18.06 0.92 -20.13
CA SER A 334 -18.78 2.14 -19.74
C SER A 334 -18.63 2.44 -18.25
N LYS A 335 -18.51 1.41 -17.40
CA LYS A 335 -18.28 1.57 -15.95
C LYS A 335 -16.87 2.08 -15.67
N LEU A 336 -15.86 1.55 -16.35
CA LEU A 336 -14.48 2.04 -16.27
C LEU A 336 -14.40 3.51 -16.73
N VAL A 337 -15.01 3.85 -17.86
CA VAL A 337 -15.05 5.23 -18.37
C VAL A 337 -15.76 6.17 -17.40
N THR A 338 -16.90 5.75 -16.84
CA THR A 338 -17.63 6.55 -15.84
C THR A 338 -16.79 6.77 -14.58
N TYR A 339 -16.12 5.74 -14.09
CA TYR A 339 -15.26 5.84 -12.91
C TYR A 339 -14.09 6.79 -13.16
N ILE A 340 -13.32 6.57 -14.23
CA ILE A 340 -12.19 7.44 -14.61
C ILE A 340 -12.64 8.87 -14.86
N SER A 341 -13.84 9.08 -15.41
CA SER A 341 -14.37 10.43 -15.66
C SER A 341 -14.55 11.25 -14.38
N LYS A 342 -14.85 10.58 -13.25
CA LYS A 342 -15.14 11.19 -11.94
C LYS A 342 -13.90 11.36 -11.05
N ILE A 343 -12.82 10.62 -11.33
CA ILE A 343 -11.59 10.69 -10.54
C ILE A 343 -10.80 11.94 -10.92
N ASN A 344 -10.28 12.65 -9.92
CA ASN A 344 -9.32 13.72 -10.16
C ASN A 344 -8.00 13.13 -10.65
N LEU A 345 -7.51 13.59 -11.79
CA LEU A 345 -6.27 13.09 -12.38
C LEU A 345 -5.07 13.30 -11.43
N ASP A 346 -5.06 14.32 -10.57
CA ASP A 346 -3.99 14.52 -9.57
C ASP A 346 -3.91 13.39 -8.52
N GLU A 347 -4.95 12.58 -8.35
CA GLU A 347 -4.98 11.47 -7.39
C GLU A 347 -4.43 10.16 -7.95
N PHE A 348 -4.21 10.09 -9.27
CA PHE A 348 -3.61 8.93 -9.92
C PHE A 348 -2.16 8.77 -9.48
N GLN A 349 -1.83 7.60 -8.96
CA GLN A 349 -0.44 7.20 -8.81
C GLN A 349 0.01 6.50 -10.09
N PHE A 350 1.33 6.45 -10.30
CA PHE A 350 1.94 5.77 -11.45
C PHE A 350 1.44 4.33 -11.62
N ASP A 351 1.26 3.63 -10.50
CA ASP A 351 0.79 2.25 -10.48
C ASP A 351 -0.64 2.08 -11.02
N ASP A 352 -1.51 3.08 -10.83
CA ASP A 352 -2.89 3.08 -11.33
C ASP A 352 -2.95 3.13 -12.85
N ILE A 353 -1.98 3.82 -13.45
CA ILE A 353 -1.85 3.96 -14.91
C ILE A 353 -1.36 2.65 -15.51
N ILE A 354 -0.34 2.03 -14.90
CA ILE A 354 0.18 0.75 -15.39
C ILE A 354 -0.93 -0.30 -15.33
N PHE A 355 -1.66 -0.36 -14.20
CA PHE A 355 -2.81 -1.24 -14.07
C PHE A 355 -3.85 -0.99 -15.16
N LEU A 356 -4.19 0.28 -15.43
CA LEU A 356 -5.12 0.64 -16.49
C LEU A 356 -4.61 0.31 -17.89
N ILE A 357 -3.33 0.52 -18.18
CA ILE A 357 -2.74 0.19 -19.48
C ILE A 357 -2.76 -1.32 -19.68
N ASP A 358 -2.33 -2.08 -18.68
CA ASP A 358 -2.32 -3.55 -18.73
C ASP A 358 -3.74 -4.09 -18.86
N LEU A 359 -4.70 -3.47 -18.17
CA LEU A 359 -6.12 -3.77 -18.30
C LEU A 359 -6.65 -3.50 -19.72
N ILE A 360 -6.35 -2.32 -20.28
CA ILE A 360 -6.78 -1.99 -21.64
C ILE A 360 -6.16 -2.98 -22.63
N ASP A 361 -4.88 -3.32 -22.47
CA ASP A 361 -4.17 -4.27 -23.34
C ASP A 361 -4.81 -5.67 -23.28
N GLU A 362 -5.14 -6.16 -22.09
CA GLU A 362 -5.75 -7.48 -21.87
C GLU A 362 -7.19 -7.56 -22.42
N GLU A 363 -8.01 -6.53 -22.16
CA GLU A 363 -9.43 -6.51 -22.52
C GLU A 363 -9.70 -6.02 -23.96
N GLN A 364 -8.74 -5.38 -24.63
CA GLN A 364 -8.94 -4.87 -25.99
C GLN A 364 -9.25 -5.97 -27.01
N SER A 365 -8.71 -7.17 -26.83
CA SER A 365 -9.00 -8.32 -27.70
C SER A 365 -10.50 -8.71 -27.71
N LYS A 366 -11.24 -8.35 -26.66
CA LYS A 366 -12.64 -8.77 -26.43
C LYS A 366 -13.67 -7.70 -26.80
N TYR A 367 -13.32 -6.41 -26.69
CA TYR A 367 -14.28 -5.31 -26.79
C TYR A 367 -14.19 -4.43 -28.05
N LEU A 368 -13.16 -4.58 -28.90
CA LEU A 368 -12.95 -3.79 -30.12
C LEU A 368 -13.88 -4.12 -31.31
N THR A 369 -15.06 -4.68 -31.06
CA THR A 369 -16.02 -5.14 -32.08
C THR A 369 -17.17 -4.16 -32.37
N SER A 370 -17.41 -3.14 -31.53
CA SER A 370 -18.52 -2.19 -31.71
C SER A 370 -18.08 -0.72 -31.65
N ARG A 371 -18.76 0.15 -32.43
CA ARG A 371 -18.46 1.58 -32.52
C ARG A 371 -18.57 2.32 -31.17
N LYS A 372 -19.53 1.92 -30.32
CA LYS A 372 -19.72 2.47 -28.97
C LYS A 372 -18.50 2.20 -28.08
N ASN A 373 -17.91 1.02 -28.19
CA ASN A 373 -16.72 0.66 -27.43
C ASN A 373 -15.48 1.45 -27.87
N ILE A 374 -15.40 1.83 -29.16
CA ILE A 374 -14.30 2.66 -29.68
C ILE A 374 -14.34 4.07 -29.09
N GLU A 375 -15.53 4.69 -28.97
CA GLU A 375 -15.68 6.02 -28.37
C GLU A 375 -15.31 6.02 -26.89
N GLU A 376 -15.78 5.01 -26.15
CA GLU A 376 -15.48 4.81 -24.73
C GLU A 376 -13.97 4.58 -24.47
N ILE A 377 -13.32 3.71 -25.26
CA ILE A 377 -11.86 3.48 -25.19
C ILE A 377 -11.08 4.76 -25.55
N SER A 378 -11.54 5.51 -26.55
CA SER A 378 -10.86 6.74 -26.99
C SER A 378 -10.86 7.83 -25.91
N MET A 379 -11.97 7.99 -25.17
CA MET A 379 -12.02 8.90 -24.03
C MET A 379 -11.06 8.49 -22.91
N LEU A 380 -10.97 7.18 -22.65
CA LEU A 380 -10.12 6.62 -21.62
C LEU A 380 -8.63 6.82 -21.93
N ILE A 381 -8.23 6.61 -23.19
CA ILE A 381 -6.86 6.86 -23.66
C ILE A 381 -6.50 8.35 -23.66
N TYR A 382 -7.43 9.23 -24.04
CA TYR A 382 -7.20 10.68 -23.98
C TYR A 382 -6.88 11.14 -22.55
N ARG A 383 -7.67 10.70 -21.56
CA ARG A 383 -7.47 11.03 -20.15
C ARG A 383 -6.13 10.50 -19.62
N LEU A 384 -5.75 9.27 -20.00
CA LEU A 384 -4.43 8.72 -19.65
C LEU A 384 -3.28 9.51 -20.28
N THR A 385 -3.45 9.95 -21.53
CA THR A 385 -2.44 10.74 -22.24
C THR A 385 -2.25 12.09 -21.59
N ASP A 386 -3.33 12.78 -21.18
CA ASP A 386 -3.27 14.06 -20.48
C ASP A 386 -2.51 13.95 -19.14
N PHE A 387 -2.82 12.93 -18.35
CA PHE A 387 -2.11 12.67 -17.09
C PHE A 387 -0.62 12.33 -17.32
N ILE A 388 -0.31 11.43 -18.27
CA ILE A 388 1.08 11.08 -18.61
C ILE A 388 1.88 12.34 -19.00
N LEU A 389 1.25 13.28 -19.72
CA LEU A 389 1.86 14.55 -20.10
C LEU A 389 2.11 15.49 -18.92
N GLN A 390 1.19 15.54 -17.94
CA GLN A 390 1.38 16.30 -16.69
C GLN A 390 2.52 15.72 -15.86
N VAL A 391 2.58 14.40 -15.75
CA VAL A 391 3.61 13.65 -15.02
C VAL A 391 4.99 13.70 -15.68
N LYS A 392 5.05 13.86 -17.00
CA LYS A 392 6.30 14.00 -17.78
C LYS A 392 7.23 15.12 -17.29
N GLN A 393 6.71 16.08 -16.51
CA GLN A 393 7.52 17.11 -15.86
C GLN A 393 8.45 16.55 -14.75
N HIS A 394 8.26 15.29 -14.32
CA HIS A 394 9.11 14.58 -13.35
C HIS A 394 9.96 13.50 -14.06
N PHE A 395 11.08 13.94 -14.64
CA PHE A 395 11.94 13.20 -15.59
C PHE A 395 12.65 11.90 -15.13
N PRO A 396 13.03 11.66 -13.85
CA PRO A 396 13.88 10.50 -13.53
C PRO A 396 13.14 9.15 -13.60
N ILE A 397 11.82 9.18 -13.73
CA ILE A 397 10.95 8.00 -13.65
C ILE A 397 10.93 7.25 -15.00
N ILE A 398 10.93 7.95 -16.15
CA ILE A 398 10.59 7.43 -17.50
C ILE A 398 11.31 6.14 -17.97
N LYS A 399 12.52 5.83 -17.50
CA LYS A 399 13.32 4.69 -18.01
C LYS A 399 12.72 3.32 -17.68
N GLU A 400 11.98 3.21 -16.56
CA GLU A 400 11.30 1.97 -16.16
C GLU A 400 9.96 1.75 -16.91
N TYR A 401 9.47 2.77 -17.63
CA TYR A 401 8.10 2.83 -18.16
C TYR A 401 8.03 2.59 -19.67
N GLN A 402 9.17 2.33 -20.29
CA GLN A 402 9.28 2.20 -21.73
C GLN A 402 8.45 1.03 -22.27
N SER A 403 8.28 -0.04 -21.48
CA SER A 403 7.42 -1.18 -21.84
C SER A 403 5.93 -0.81 -21.89
N ALA A 404 5.40 -0.17 -20.84
CA ALA A 404 4.00 0.23 -20.78
C ALA A 404 3.64 1.30 -21.83
N LEU A 405 4.53 2.27 -22.06
CA LEU A 405 4.35 3.28 -23.10
C LEU A 405 4.36 2.69 -24.52
N ASN A 406 5.18 1.66 -24.78
CA ASN A 406 5.18 0.95 -26.05
C ASN A 406 3.85 0.19 -26.28
N ARG A 407 3.28 -0.42 -25.22
CA ARG A 407 1.95 -1.05 -25.28
C ARG A 407 0.85 -0.03 -25.58
N LEU A 408 0.82 1.09 -24.86
CA LEU A 408 -0.13 2.18 -25.12
C LEU A 408 -0.03 2.70 -26.56
N ARG A 409 1.18 2.81 -27.11
CA ARG A 409 1.39 3.19 -28.52
C ARG A 409 0.79 2.16 -29.49
N SER A 410 1.02 0.87 -29.26
CA SER A 410 0.46 -0.21 -30.07
C SER A 410 -1.07 -0.17 -30.10
N ILE A 411 -1.67 0.05 -28.94
CA ILE A 411 -3.11 0.21 -28.76
C ILE A 411 -3.67 1.39 -29.59
N LEU A 412 -3.00 2.55 -29.53
CA LEU A 412 -3.38 3.74 -30.29
C LEU A 412 -3.32 3.51 -31.80
N GLU A 413 -2.29 2.82 -32.29
CA GLU A 413 -2.12 2.47 -33.70
C GLU A 413 -3.25 1.55 -34.20
N GLN A 414 -3.69 0.59 -33.37
CA GLN A 414 -4.83 -0.28 -33.70
C GLN A 414 -6.15 0.47 -33.80
N LEU A 415 -6.44 1.38 -32.86
CA LEU A 415 -7.64 2.21 -32.88
C LEU A 415 -7.70 3.13 -34.11
N LEU A 416 -6.55 3.71 -34.49
CA LEU A 416 -6.41 4.51 -35.71
C LEU A 416 -6.71 3.70 -36.97
N ASN A 417 -6.27 2.44 -37.04
CA ASN A 417 -6.59 1.57 -38.17
C ASN A 417 -8.08 1.22 -38.25
N ILE A 418 -8.73 0.90 -37.12
CA ILE A 418 -10.16 0.56 -37.09
C ILE A 418 -11.03 1.76 -37.49
N THR A 419 -10.70 2.95 -36.97
CA THR A 419 -11.40 4.19 -37.34
C THR A 419 -11.20 4.50 -38.82
N ASN A 420 -9.97 4.47 -39.34
CA ASN A 420 -9.72 4.71 -40.77
C ASN A 420 -10.46 3.73 -41.70
N HIS A 421 -10.59 2.44 -41.34
CA HIS A 421 -11.35 1.47 -42.12
C HIS A 421 -12.87 1.68 -42.08
N SER A 422 -13.41 2.25 -41.00
CA SER A 422 -14.85 2.52 -40.88
C SER A 422 -15.30 3.80 -41.63
N TRP A 423 -14.39 4.72 -41.92
CA TRP A 423 -14.67 5.89 -42.79
C TRP A 423 -14.69 5.57 -44.28
N VAL A 424 -14.07 4.46 -44.72
CA VAL A 424 -14.13 4.01 -46.13
C VAL A 424 -15.52 3.49 -46.52
N TYR A 425 -16.34 3.07 -45.55
CA TYR A 425 -17.70 2.57 -45.80
C TYR A 425 -18.83 3.60 -45.62
N VAL A 426 -18.55 4.78 -45.05
CA VAL A 426 -19.55 5.85 -44.86
C VAL A 426 -19.42 6.97 -45.90
N GLY A 427 -18.44 6.86 -46.80
CA GLY A 427 -18.32 7.68 -48.00
C GLY A 427 -18.93 7.01 -49.24
N LYS A 428 -20.26 6.89 -49.28
CA LYS A 428 -21.05 6.73 -50.52
C LYS A 428 -22.40 7.40 -50.39
#